data_AF-A0A970W0G3-F1
#
_entry.id   AF-A0A970W0G3-F1
#
_cell.length_a   1.000
_cell.length_b   1.000
_cell.length_c   1.000
_cell.angle_alpha   90.00
_cell.angle_beta   90.00
_cell.angle_gamma   90.00
#
_symmetry.space_group_name_H-M   'P 1'
#
loop_
_entity.id
_entity.type
_entity.pdbx_description
1 polymer ?
#
loop_
_entity_poly.entity_id
_entity_poly.type
_entity_poly.pdbx_seq_one_letter_code
_entity_poly.pdbx_strand_id
1 'polypeptide(L)' 'ARHIAFREFLKRHPEYRDQLGQLKWALAEQFDNDKYPYMDGKAALVREIIALAQREQG' A
#
# COMPACT_ATOMS: atom_id res chain seq x y z
N ALA A 1 12.54 -4.82 -9.88
CA ALA A 1 12.74 -3.39 -9.51
C ALA A 1 11.57 -2.84 -8.69
N ARG A 2 10.34 -2.71 -9.23
CA ARG A 2 9.18 -2.07 -8.55
C ARG A 2 8.85 -2.60 -7.15
N HIS A 3 8.79 -3.92 -6.97
CA HIS A 3 8.45 -4.51 -5.65
C HIS A 3 9.53 -4.30 -4.59
N ILE A 4 10.80 -4.23 -5.00
CA ILE A 4 11.93 -3.95 -4.10
C ILE A 4 11.87 -2.48 -3.66
N ALA A 5 11.70 -1.55 -4.61
CA ALA A 5 11.55 -0.13 -4.31
C ALA A 5 10.38 0.14 -3.35
N PHE A 6 9.22 -0.47 -3.61
CA PHE A 6 8.05 -0.40 -2.74
C PHE A 6 8.34 -0.89 -1.31
N ARG A 7 9.00 -2.06 -1.18
CA ARG A 7 9.37 -2.61 0.14
C ARG A 7 10.34 -1.69 0.88
N GLU A 8 11.40 -1.22 0.22
CA GLU A 8 12.40 -0.37 0.86
C GLU A 8 11.86 1.03 1.19
N PHE A 9 10.90 1.54 0.41
CA PHE A 9 10.15 2.74 0.76
C PHE A 9 9.35 2.54 2.05
N LEU A 10 8.55 1.47 2.16
CA LEU A 10 7.75 1.20 3.36
C LEU A 10 8.56 0.96 4.63
N LYS A 11 9.84 0.56 4.51
CA LYS A 11 10.74 0.46 5.66
C LYS A 11 11.25 1.82 6.14
N ARG A 12 11.47 2.75 5.21
CA ARG A 12 11.99 4.09 5.50
C ARG A 12 10.89 5.05 5.93
N HIS A 13 9.65 4.79 5.50
CA HIS A 13 8.49 5.62 5.76
C HIS A 13 7.40 4.84 6.52
N PRO A 14 7.57 4.66 7.84
CA PRO A 14 6.64 3.87 8.67
C PRO A 14 5.21 4.42 8.64
N GLU A 15 5.01 5.71 8.41
CA GLU A 15 3.69 6.33 8.28
C GLU A 15 2.87 5.76 7.12
N TYR A 16 3.49 5.54 5.95
CA TYR A 16 2.81 4.92 4.80
C TYR A 16 2.59 3.42 5.01
N ARG A 17 3.49 2.76 5.73
CA ARG A 17 3.33 1.35 6.14
C ARG A 17 2.12 1.20 7.04
N ASP A 18 2.00 2.05 8.04
CA ASP A 18 0.94 2.00 9.05
C ASP A 18 -0.41 2.38 8.42
N GLN A 19 -0.45 3.40 7.58
CA GLN A 19 -1.64 3.76 6.79
C GLN A 19 -2.10 2.61 5.89
N LEU A 20 -1.18 1.98 5.15
CA LEU A 20 -1.52 0.84 4.30
C LEU A 20 -1.97 -0.38 5.13
N GLY A 21 -1.40 -0.58 6.31
CA GLY A 21 -1.81 -1.62 7.25
C GLY A 21 -3.23 -1.40 7.77
N GLN A 22 -3.53 -0.20 8.25
CA GLN A 22 -4.86 0.18 8.74
C GLN A 22 -5.91 0.07 7.63
N LEU A 23 -5.61 0.54 6.42
CA LEU A 23 -6.52 0.42 5.28
C LEU A 23 -6.84 -1.04 4.95
N LYS A 24 -5.84 -1.93 4.98
CA LYS A 24 -6.05 -3.36 4.74
C LYS A 24 -6.97 -3.98 5.78
N TRP A 25 -6.80 -3.64 7.06
CA TRP A 25 -7.67 -4.13 8.13
C TRP A 25 -9.10 -3.63 7.97
N ALA A 26 -9.28 -2.32 7.75
CA ALA A 26 -10.60 -1.73 7.53
C ALA A 26 -11.33 -2.37 6.32
N LEU A 27 -10.63 -2.61 5.21
CA LEU A 27 -11.21 -3.25 4.04
C LEU A 27 -11.56 -4.73 4.30
N ALA A 28 -10.74 -5.45 5.07
CA ALA A 28 -11.02 -6.84 5.42
C ALA A 28 -12.28 -6.95 6.30
N GLU A 29 -12.44 -6.05 7.26
CA GLU A 29 -13.63 -5.94 8.11
C GLU A 29 -14.87 -5.53 7.30
N GLN A 30 -14.73 -4.53 6.42
CA GLN A 30 -15.84 -3.99 5.62
C GLN A 30 -16.41 -5.00 4.62
N PHE A 31 -15.56 -5.85 4.05
CA PHE A 31 -15.95 -6.74 2.95
C PHE A 31 -16.00 -8.23 3.32
N ASP A 32 -15.97 -8.57 4.61
CA ASP A 32 -16.00 -9.97 5.09
C ASP A 32 -14.98 -10.88 4.36
N ASN A 33 -13.77 -10.37 4.16
CA ASN A 33 -12.70 -11.00 3.37
C ASN A 33 -13.00 -11.23 1.86
N ASP A 34 -13.96 -10.54 1.26
CA ASP A 34 -14.09 -10.53 -0.21
C ASP A 34 -12.86 -9.88 -0.85
N LYS A 35 -12.13 -10.69 -1.61
CA LYS A 35 -10.87 -10.33 -2.25
C LYS A 35 -11.01 -9.20 -3.26
N TYR A 36 -12.13 -9.06 -3.97
CA TYR A 36 -12.25 -8.09 -5.06
C TYR A 36 -12.34 -6.64 -4.56
N PRO A 37 -13.32 -6.29 -3.69
CA PRO A 37 -13.38 -4.95 -3.12
C PRO A 37 -12.19 -4.64 -2.21
N TYR A 38 -11.62 -5.66 -1.55
CA TYR A 38 -10.36 -5.51 -0.81
C TYR A 38 -9.18 -5.10 -1.71
N MET A 39 -9.07 -5.68 -2.91
CA MET A 39 -8.00 -5.36 -3.84
C MET A 39 -8.20 -3.97 -4.47
N ASP A 40 -9.43 -3.62 -4.81
CA ASP A 40 -9.76 -2.32 -5.38
C ASP A 40 -9.57 -1.18 -4.36
N GLY A 41 -10.05 -1.37 -3.12
CA GLY A 41 -9.98 -0.37 -2.06
C GLY A 41 -8.57 0.07 -1.69
N LYS A 42 -7.56 -0.80 -1.85
CA LYS A 42 -6.14 -0.45 -1.59
C LYS A 42 -5.37 -0.01 -2.84
N ALA A 43 -5.94 -0.12 -4.04
CA ALA A 43 -5.22 0.08 -5.30
C ALA A 43 -4.72 1.52 -5.47
N ALA A 44 -5.50 2.51 -5.01
CA ALA A 44 -5.10 3.92 -5.04
C ALA A 44 -3.83 4.17 -4.20
N LEU A 45 -3.85 3.77 -2.92
CA LEU A 45 -2.72 3.96 -2.00
C LEU A 45 -1.47 3.19 -2.45
N VAL A 46 -1.63 1.97 -2.97
CA VAL A 46 -0.49 1.20 -3.49
C VAL A 46 0.16 1.91 -4.68
N ARG A 47 -0.63 2.49 -5.60
CA ARG A 47 -0.10 3.26 -6.74
C ARG A 47 0.64 4.52 -6.28
N GLU A 48 0.13 5.22 -5.28
CA GLU A 48 0.76 6.39 -4.69
C GLU A 48 2.15 6.04 -4.10
N ILE A 49 2.22 5.01 -3.26
CA ILE A 49 3.48 4.57 -2.65
C ILE A 49 4.50 4.14 -3.72
N ILE A 50 4.05 3.47 -4.80
CA ILE A 50 4.94 3.13 -5.91
C ILE A 50 5.50 4.38 -6.59
N ALA A 51 4.67 5.40 -6.83
CA ALA A 51 5.11 6.65 -7.45
C ALA A 51 6.10 7.41 -6.55
N LEU A 52 5.86 7.46 -5.25
CA LEU A 52 6.78 8.05 -4.26
C LEU A 52 8.11 7.28 -4.22
N ALA A 53 8.05 5.95 -4.16
CA ALA A 53 9.24 5.10 -4.18
C ALA A 53 10.08 5.28 -5.44
N GLN A 54 9.45 5.52 -6.60
CA GLN A 54 10.16 5.80 -7.85
C GLN A 54 10.84 7.18 -7.84
N ARG A 55 10.17 8.19 -7.28
CA ARG A 55 10.70 9.55 -7.18
C ARG A 55 11.92 9.66 -6.26
N GLU A 56 12.00 8.82 -5.23
CA GLU A 56 13.16 8.79 -4.34
C GLU A 56 14.38 8.04 -4.89
N GLN A 57 14.20 7.29 -5.97
CA GLN A 57 15.26 6.52 -6.62
C GLN A 57 15.84 7.20 -7.85
N GLY A 58 15.22 8.29 -8.32
CA GLY A 58 15.70 9.14 -9.41
C GLY A 58 16.35 10.40 -8.88
#